data_AF-A0A971W3E0-F1
#
_entry.id   AF-A0A971W3E0-F1
#
_cell.length_a   1.000
_cell.length_b   1.000
_cell.length_c   1.000
_cell.angle_alpha   90.00
_cell.angle_beta   90.00
_cell.angle_gamma   90.00
#
_symmetry.space_group_name_H-M   'P 1'
#
loop_
_entity.id
_entity.type
_entity.pdbx_description
1 polymer ?
#
loop_
_entity_poly.entity_id
_entity_poly.type
_entity_poly.pdbx_seq_one_letter_code
_entity_poly.pdbx_strand_id
1 'polypeptide(L)'
;MQVTRELEILATAPETGRRVEAEILSGGTVDQLYFALRIAASDLVSGGSKLPLFLDDSFVQYDRRRLENVMGYLLEEAKERQIILFTCHGREREVADALGGVYNYLVID
;
A
#
# COMPACT_ATOMS: atom_id res chain seq x y z
N MET A 1 11.33 7.33 4.20
CA MET A 1 11.63 6.04 4.85
C MET A 1 13.03 5.64 4.47
N GLN A 2 13.78 5.04 5.39
CA GLN A 2 15.07 4.41 5.16
C GLN A 2 15.07 3.04 5.84
N VAL A 3 15.61 2.03 5.16
CA VAL A 3 15.92 0.72 5.76
C VAL A 3 17.41 0.71 6.11
N THR A 4 17.77 0.42 7.36
CA THR A 4 19.17 0.37 7.82
C THR A 4 19.85 -0.94 7.38
N ARG A 5 21.16 -1.10 7.65
CA ARG A 5 21.87 -2.35 7.35
C ARG A 5 21.47 -3.47 8.30
N GLU A 6 20.97 -3.10 9.47
CA GLU A 6 20.43 -3.95 10.53
C GLU A 6 18.95 -4.31 10.28
N LEU A 7 18.40 -3.92 9.12
CA LEU A 7 17.01 -4.14 8.69
C LEU A 7 15.96 -3.39 9.52
N GLU A 8 16.36 -2.30 10.19
CA GLU A 8 15.43 -1.41 10.90
C GLU A 8 14.79 -0.41 9.93
N ILE A 9 13.51 -0.10 10.16
CA ILE A 9 12.78 0.89 9.35
C ILE A 9 12.76 2.22 10.10
N LEU A 10 13.41 3.23 9.52
CA LEU A 10 13.38 4.60 10.01
C LEU A 10 12.46 5.45 9.12
N ALA A 11 11.45 6.06 9.74
CA ALA A 11 10.62 7.07 9.10
C ALA A 11 11.20 8.47 9.33
N THR A 12 10.94 9.38 8.39
CA THR A 12 11.34 10.79 8.53
C THR A 12 10.09 11.59 8.83
N ALA A 13 10.04 12.20 10.01
CA ALA A 13 8.95 13.07 10.43
C ALA A 13 8.93 14.33 9.54
N PRO A 14 7.88 14.59 8.75
CA PRO A 14 7.85 15.70 7.79
C PRO A 14 8.06 17.07 8.44
N GLU A 15 7.50 17.26 9.63
CA GLU A 15 7.50 18.54 10.33
C GLU A 15 8.83 18.88 11.01
N THR A 16 9.63 17.88 11.40
CA THR A 16 10.90 18.11 12.10
C THR A 16 12.13 17.60 11.36
N GLY A 17 11.96 16.82 10.30
CA GLY A 17 13.04 16.11 9.61
C GLY A 17 13.70 15.02 10.46
N ARG A 18 13.25 14.81 11.70
CA ARG A 18 13.83 13.80 12.59
C ARG A 18 13.51 12.40 12.09
N ARG A 19 14.48 11.51 12.30
CA ARG A 19 14.29 10.09 12.05
C ARG A 19 13.71 9.45 13.31
N VAL A 20 12.68 8.66 13.11
CA VAL A 20 11.97 7.94 14.15
C VAL A 20 11.84 6.49 13.74
N GLU A 21 11.95 5.60 14.71
CA GLU A 21 11.68 4.17 14.55
C GLU A 21 10.22 3.96 14.11
N ALA A 22 10.00 3.01 13.21
CA ALA A 22 8.65 2.72 12.74
C ALA A 22 7.75 2.25 13.89
N GLU A 23 8.32 1.57 14.87
CA GLU A 23 7.68 0.98 16.04
C GLU A 23 6.96 2.02 16.92
N ILE A 24 7.40 3.29 16.88
CA ILE A 24 6.78 4.37 17.66
C ILE A 24 5.70 5.14 16.89
N LEU A 25 5.42 4.75 15.64
CA LEU A 25 4.39 5.37 14.80
C LEU A 25 3.02 4.75 15.04
N SER A 26 1.96 5.45 14.59
CA SER A 26 0.61 4.88 14.63
C SER A 26 0.49 3.67 13.70
N GLY A 27 -0.37 2.71 14.06
CA GLY A 27 -0.56 1.46 13.30
C GLY A 27 -0.79 1.67 11.80
N GLY A 28 -1.68 2.59 11.41
CA GLY A 28 -1.90 2.88 9.99
C GLY A 28 -0.70 3.52 9.27
N THR A 29 0.20 4.20 9.99
CA THR A 29 1.45 4.72 9.39
C THR A 29 2.46 3.60 9.19
N VAL A 30 2.57 2.71 10.18
CA VAL A 30 3.37 1.49 10.11
C VAL A 30 2.92 0.63 8.93
N ASP A 31 1.62 0.41 8.77
CA ASP A 31 1.06 -0.36 7.66
C ASP A 31 1.40 0.26 6.29
N GLN A 32 1.41 1.60 6.16
CA GLN A 32 1.84 2.27 4.92
C GLN A 32 3.32 2.05 4.61
N LEU A 33 4.19 2.14 5.61
CA LEU A 33 5.62 1.90 5.46
C LEU A 33 5.89 0.45 5.04
N TYR A 34 5.26 -0.51 5.73
CA TYR A 34 5.38 -1.93 5.39
C TYR A 34 4.79 -2.26 4.02
N PHE A 35 3.66 -1.65 3.64
CA PHE A 35 3.11 -1.81 2.29
C PHE A 35 4.12 -1.35 1.23
N ALA A 36 4.64 -0.12 1.34
CA ALA A 36 5.65 0.40 0.42
C ALA A 36 6.91 -0.49 0.37
N LEU A 37 7.37 -0.97 1.52
CA LEU A 37 8.50 -1.89 1.61
C LEU A 37 8.23 -3.22 0.89
N ARG A 38 7.03 -3.81 1.07
CA ARG A 38 6.66 -5.07 0.41
C ARG A 38 6.64 -4.93 -1.10
N ILE A 39 6.12 -3.82 -1.63
CA ILE A 39 6.15 -3.56 -3.08
C ILE A 39 7.60 -3.43 -3.57
N ALA A 40 8.41 -2.59 -2.91
CA ALA A 40 9.81 -2.40 -3.29
C ALA A 40 10.61 -3.71 -3.22
N ALA A 41 10.37 -4.54 -2.20
CA ALA A 41 11.00 -5.84 -2.06
C ALA A 41 10.54 -6.83 -3.14
N SER A 42 9.26 -6.82 -3.52
CA SER A 42 8.74 -7.62 -4.63
C SER A 42 9.47 -7.29 -5.93
N ASP A 43 9.65 -5.99 -6.20
CA ASP A 43 10.32 -5.50 -7.42
C ASP A 43 11.81 -5.85 -7.40
N LEU A 44 12.46 -5.81 -6.24
CA LEU A 44 13.86 -6.20 -6.09
C LEU A 44 14.05 -7.70 -6.35
N VAL A 45 13.22 -8.54 -5.72
CA VAL A 45 13.31 -10.01 -5.82
C VAL A 45 12.98 -10.50 -7.23
N SER A 46 12.08 -9.82 -7.92
CA SER A 46 11.70 -10.15 -9.30
C SER A 46 12.69 -9.64 -10.36
N GLY A 47 13.78 -9.00 -9.95
CA GLY A 47 14.74 -8.37 -10.86
C GLY A 47 14.15 -7.22 -11.68
N GLY A 48 13.19 -6.50 -11.10
CA GLY A 48 12.45 -5.41 -11.76
C GLY A 48 11.22 -5.85 -12.54
N SER A 49 10.95 -7.17 -12.62
CA SER A 49 9.74 -7.68 -13.29
C SER A 49 8.49 -7.37 -12.47
N LYS A 50 7.45 -6.87 -13.13
CA LYS A 50 6.21 -6.42 -12.49
C LYS A 50 5.28 -7.62 -12.21
N LEU A 51 5.58 -8.36 -11.12
CA LEU A 51 4.81 -9.55 -10.72
C LEU A 51 3.38 -9.22 -10.27
N PRO A 52 2.42 -10.14 -10.43
CA PRO A 52 1.08 -9.96 -9.89
C PRO A 52 1.10 -9.70 -8.38
N LEU A 53 0.28 -8.77 -7.91
CA LEU A 53 0.09 -8.46 -6.49
C LEU A 53 -1.22 -9.04 -5.99
N PHE A 54 -1.14 -9.75 -4.87
CA PHE A 54 -2.30 -10.24 -4.13
C PHE A 54 -2.34 -9.52 -2.79
N LEU A 55 -3.43 -8.81 -2.51
CA LEU A 55 -3.63 -7.99 -1.32
C LEU A 55 -4.87 -8.50 -0.59
N ASP A 56 -4.72 -8.91 0.67
CA ASP A 56 -5.81 -9.44 1.50
C ASP A 56 -6.07 -8.48 2.67
N ASP A 57 -7.21 -7.79 2.65
CA ASP A 57 -7.65 -6.78 3.63
C ASP A 57 -6.54 -5.82 4.12
N SER A 58 -5.64 -5.47 3.21
CA SER A 58 -4.37 -4.82 3.54
C SER A 58 -4.50 -3.36 4.02
N PHE A 59 -5.70 -2.77 3.94
CA PHE A 59 -5.97 -1.35 4.23
C PHE A 59 -6.97 -1.13 5.37
N VAL A 60 -7.24 -2.14 6.19
CA VAL A 60 -8.24 -2.07 7.27
C VAL A 60 -8.01 -0.89 8.24
N GLN A 61 -6.74 -0.54 8.51
CA GLN A 61 -6.37 0.57 9.41
C GLN A 61 -6.30 1.94 8.72
N TYR A 62 -6.64 2.05 7.44
CA TYR A 62 -6.49 3.29 6.69
C TYR A 62 -7.72 4.16 6.89
N ASP A 63 -7.48 5.42 7.26
CA ASP A 63 -8.50 6.47 7.12
C ASP A 63 -8.80 6.71 5.63
N ARG A 64 -9.87 7.45 5.35
CA ARG A 64 -10.34 7.71 3.99
C ARG A 64 -9.27 8.30 3.08
N ARG A 65 -8.52 9.30 3.56
CA ARG A 65 -7.48 9.97 2.76
C ARG A 65 -6.33 9.02 2.43
N ARG A 66 -5.93 8.20 3.40
CA ARG A 66 -4.90 7.16 3.20
C ARG A 66 -5.36 6.11 2.19
N LEU A 67 -6.63 5.71 2.26
CA LEU A 67 -7.23 4.76 1.32
C LEU A 67 -7.30 5.33 -0.10
N GLU A 68 -7.75 6.59 -0.26
CA GLU A 68 -7.77 7.29 -1.56
C GLU A 68 -6.38 7.33 -2.19
N ASN A 69 -5.35 7.66 -1.41
CA ASN A 69 -3.96 7.70 -1.89
C ASN A 69 -3.46 6.33 -2.35
N VAL A 70 -3.68 5.27 -1.55
CA VAL A 70 -3.18 3.93 -1.91
C VAL A 70 -3.97 3.33 -3.07
N MET A 71 -5.28 3.55 -3.14
CA MET A 71 -6.10 3.10 -4.28
C MET A 71 -5.70 3.81 -5.56
N GLY A 72 -5.43 5.12 -5.52
CA GLY A 72 -4.88 5.84 -6.67
C GLY A 72 -3.53 5.27 -7.13
N TYR A 73 -2.65 4.94 -6.18
CA TYR A 73 -1.39 4.27 -6.48
C TYR A 73 -1.60 2.88 -7.11
N LEU A 74 -2.49 2.06 -6.56
CA LEU A 74 -2.80 0.73 -7.10
C LEU A 74 -3.37 0.80 -8.51
N LEU A 75 -4.27 1.75 -8.79
CA LEU A 75 -4.82 1.95 -10.14
C LEU A 75 -3.74 2.33 -11.16
N GLU A 76 -2.72 3.07 -10.75
CA GLU A 76 -1.57 3.37 -11.62
C GLU A 76 -0.69 2.13 -11.82
N GLU A 77 -0.31 1.43 -10.75
CA GLU A 77 0.49 0.19 -10.86
C GLU A 77 -0.25 -0.90 -11.64
N ALA A 78 -1.59 -0.92 -11.61
CA ALA A 78 -2.41 -1.88 -12.33
C ALA A 78 -2.23 -1.80 -13.87
N LYS A 79 -1.66 -0.70 -14.37
CA LYS A 79 -1.29 -0.57 -15.79
C LYS A 79 -0.09 -1.44 -16.17
N GLU A 80 0.78 -1.72 -15.22
CA GLU A 80 2.06 -2.43 -15.43
C GLU A 80 2.07 -3.84 -14.83
N ARG A 81 1.19 -4.13 -13.86
CA ARG A 81 1.02 -5.47 -13.26
C ARG A 81 -0.44 -5.78 -12.95
N GLN A 82 -0.76 -7.06 -12.88
CA GLN A 82 -2.04 -7.50 -12.34
C GLN A 82 -2.10 -7.25 -10.83
N ILE A 83 -3.22 -6.69 -10.35
CA ILE A 83 -3.47 -6.50 -8.91
C ILE A 83 -4.80 -7.16 -8.57
N ILE A 84 -4.79 -8.01 -7.56
CA ILE A 84 -5.95 -8.72 -7.03
C ILE A 84 -6.09 -8.29 -5.56
N LEU A 85 -7.14 -7.52 -5.28
CA LEU A 85 -7.48 -7.03 -3.95
C LEU A 85 -8.68 -7.79 -3.41
N PHE A 86 -8.47 -8.53 -2.33
CA PHE A 86 -9.52 -9.12 -1.52
C PHE A 86 -9.87 -8.15 -0.41
N THR A 87 -11.15 -7.89 -0.25
CA THR A 87 -11.64 -7.13 0.90
C THR A 87 -13.05 -7.54 1.30
N CYS A 88 -13.34 -7.42 2.59
CA CYS A 88 -14.68 -7.59 3.15
C CYS A 88 -15.49 -6.28 3.23
N HIS A 89 -14.95 -5.15 2.75
CA HIS A 89 -15.59 -3.84 2.83
C HIS A 89 -15.94 -3.26 1.44
N GLY A 90 -16.96 -2.41 1.38
CA GLY A 90 -17.33 -1.68 0.15
C GLY A 90 -16.50 -0.42 -0.10
N ARG A 91 -15.66 -0.01 0.86
CA ARG A 91 -14.98 1.31 0.89
C ARG A 91 -13.94 1.44 -0.23
N GLU A 92 -13.22 0.37 -0.51
CA GLU A 92 -12.21 0.25 -1.55
C GLU A 92 -12.83 0.46 -2.92
N ARG A 93 -14.00 -0.18 -3.14
CA ARG A 93 -14.82 0.00 -4.35
C ARG A 93 -15.30 1.44 -4.47
N GLU A 94 -15.90 2.01 -3.44
CA GLU A 94 -16.38 3.40 -3.47
C GLU A 94 -15.26 4.39 -3.82
N VAL A 95 -14.06 4.18 -3.27
CA VAL A 95 -12.89 5.00 -3.56
C VAL A 95 -12.41 4.77 -5.00
N ALA A 96 -12.34 3.53 -5.48
CA ALA A 96 -11.94 3.23 -6.86
C ALA A 96 -12.91 3.87 -7.87
N ASP A 97 -14.22 3.77 -7.63
CA ASP A 97 -15.27 4.39 -8.44
C ASP A 97 -15.10 5.93 -8.46
N ALA A 98 -14.88 6.54 -7.30
CA ALA A 98 -14.67 7.99 -7.18
C ALA A 98 -13.41 8.49 -7.91
N LEU A 99 -12.39 7.64 -8.05
CA LEU A 99 -11.17 7.91 -8.80
C LEU A 99 -11.31 7.61 -10.31
N GLY A 100 -12.46 7.12 -10.76
CA GLY A 100 -12.68 6.71 -12.16
C GLY A 100 -11.88 5.47 -12.55
N GLY A 101 -11.56 4.60 -11.58
CA GLY A 101 -10.80 3.39 -11.80
C GLY A 101 -11.55 2.39 -12.68
N VAL A 102 -10.83 1.71 -13.57
CA VAL A 102 -11.36 0.60 -14.38
C VAL A 102 -10.87 -0.70 -13.77
N TYR A 103 -11.79 -1.52 -13.27
CA TYR A 103 -11.46 -2.77 -12.61
C TYR A 103 -12.60 -3.80 -12.75
N ASN A 104 -12.28 -5.06 -12.50
CA ASN A 104 -13.29 -6.11 -12.39
C ASN A 104 -13.71 -6.26 -10.93
N TYR A 105 -15.01 -6.27 -10.68
CA TYR A 105 -15.57 -6.47 -9.34
C TYR A 105 -16.25 -7.83 -9.25
N LEU A 106 -15.83 -8.65 -8.30
CA LEU A 106 -16.39 -9.98 -8.04
C LEU A 106 -16.91 -10.03 -6.61
N VAL A 107 -18.14 -10.50 -6.46
CA VAL A 107 -18.73 -10.84 -5.16
C VAL A 107 -18.62 -12.35 -4.99
N ILE A 108 -18.06 -12.79 -3.87
CA ILE A 108 -17.91 -14.20 -3.53
C ILE A 108 -18.89 -14.49 -2.39
N ASP A 109 -19.90 -15.31 -2.69
CA ASP A 109 -20.93 -15.79 -1.75
C ASP A 109 -20.51 -17.10 -1.06
#